data_AF-A0A2W6ZEG3-F1
#
_entry.id   AF-A0A2W6ZEG3-F1
#
_cell.length_a   1.000
_cell.length_b   1.000
_cell.length_c   1.000
_cell.angle_alpha   90.00
_cell.angle_beta   90.00
_cell.angle_gamma   90.00
#
_symmetry.space_group_name_H-M   'P 1'
#
loop_
_entity.id
_entity.type
_entity.pdbx_description
1 polymer ?
#
loop_
_entity_poly.entity_id
_entity_poly.type
_entity_poly.pdbx_seq_one_letter_code
_entity_poly.pdbx_strand_id
1 'polypeptide(L)' 'MGDNSTDDTAARVQTLRSQLQAASYAYYVLDAPDLPDEVYDRLYRELQDLEVAHPEL' A
#
# COMPACT_ATOMS: atom_id res chain seq x y z
N MET A 1 -7.15 -10.83 -25.60
CA MET A 1 -6.06 -11.07 -24.64
C MET A 1 -6.18 -9.94 -23.63
N GLY A 2 -6.69 -10.25 -22.44
CA GLY A 2 -7.00 -9.25 -21.41
C GLY A 2 -5.74 -8.55 -20.93
N ASP A 3 -5.91 -7.29 -20.56
CA ASP A 3 -4.87 -6.33 -20.23
C ASP A 3 -3.98 -6.81 -19.09
N ASN A 4 -2.69 -7.01 -19.37
CA ASN A 4 -1.70 -7.47 -18.39
C ASN A 4 -1.19 -6.31 -17.50
N SER A 5 -1.69 -5.08 -17.70
CA SER A 5 -1.20 -3.87 -17.00
C SER A 5 -1.96 -3.61 -15.69
N THR A 6 -3.22 -4.05 -15.61
CA THR A 6 -4.03 -3.95 -14.38
C THR A 6 -3.52 -4.91 -13.30
N ASP A 7 -3.04 -6.10 -13.68
CA ASP A 7 -2.51 -7.09 -12.72
C ASP A 7 -1.22 -6.61 -12.03
N ASP A 8 -0.30 -5.95 -12.76
CA ASP A 8 0.95 -5.42 -12.19
C ASP A 8 0.66 -4.29 -11.19
N THR A 9 -0.33 -3.45 -11.50
CA THR A 9 -0.79 -2.38 -10.61
C THR A 9 -1.47 -2.95 -9.36
N ALA A 10 -2.35 -3.94 -9.52
CA ALA A 10 -2.98 -4.64 -8.40
C ALA A 10 -1.94 -5.27 -7.46
N ALA A 11 -0.89 -5.88 -8.01
CA ALA A 11 0.21 -6.46 -7.25
C ALA A 11 1.01 -5.38 -6.49
N ARG A 12 1.19 -4.19 -7.10
CA ARG A 12 1.81 -3.02 -6.45
C ARG A 12 0.97 -2.52 -5.27
N VAL A 13 -0.33 -2.34 -5.48
CA VAL A 13 -1.30 -1.89 -4.47
C VAL A 13 -1.34 -2.88 -3.30
N GLN A 14 -1.40 -4.19 -3.58
CA GLN A 14 -1.31 -5.24 -2.56
C GLN A 14 -0.03 -5.14 -1.74
N THR A 15 1.11 -4.90 -2.39
CA THR A 15 2.41 -4.76 -1.70
C THR A 15 2.44 -3.54 -0.78
N LEU A 16 1.94 -2.39 -1.24
CA LEU A 16 1.82 -1.16 -0.46
C LEU A 16 0.87 -1.35 0.74
N ARG A 17 -0.30 -1.96 0.53
CA ARG A 17 -1.23 -2.31 1.62
C ARG A 17 -0.59 -3.24 2.63
N SER A 18 0.12 -4.28 2.18
CA SER A 18 0.75 -5.24 3.07
C SER A 18 1.82 -4.60 3.94
N GLN A 19 2.60 -3.65 3.39
CA GLN A 19 3.56 -2.84 4.16
C GLN A 19 2.86 -1.95 5.21
N LEU A 20 1.80 -1.23 4.83
CA LEU A 20 0.99 -0.43 5.76
C LEU A 20 0.38 -1.32 6.86
N GLN A 21 -0.07 -2.52 6.51
CA GLN A 21 -0.67 -3.47 7.42
C GLN A 21 0.36 -4.09 8.37
N ALA A 22 1.58 -4.37 7.89
CA ALA A 22 2.69 -4.83 8.72
C ALA A 22 3.16 -3.72 9.67
N ALA A 23 3.22 -2.48 9.21
CA ALA A 23 3.56 -1.32 10.02
C ALA A 23 2.53 -1.06 11.13
N SER A 24 1.24 -1.09 10.78
CA SER A 24 0.16 -0.97 11.78
C SER A 24 0.12 -2.18 12.71
N TYR A 25 0.39 -3.39 12.24
CA TYR A 25 0.55 -4.56 13.11
C TYR A 25 1.71 -4.37 14.09
N ALA A 26 2.88 -3.90 13.65
CA ALA A 26 3.99 -3.61 14.55
C ALA A 26 3.63 -2.50 15.56
N TYR A 27 2.93 -1.46 15.11
CA TYR A 27 2.46 -0.37 15.98
C TYR A 27 1.48 -0.87 17.06
N TYR A 28 0.43 -1.59 16.66
CA TYR A 28 -0.66 -2.00 17.56
C TYR A 28 -0.38 -3.29 18.34
N VAL A 29 0.46 -4.19 17.81
CA VAL A 29 0.70 -5.51 18.40
C VAL A 29 2.05 -5.59 19.10
N LEU A 30 3.09 -5.01 18.52
CA LEU A 30 4.44 -5.07 19.11
C LEU A 30 4.74 -3.87 20.02
N ASP A 31 3.86 -2.86 20.08
CA ASP A 31 4.12 -1.56 20.74
C ASP A 31 5.44 -0.93 20.24
N ALA A 32 5.82 -1.27 19.00
CA ALA A 32 7.08 -0.93 18.38
C ALA A 32 6.76 -0.29 17.01
N PRO A 33 6.60 1.04 16.95
CA PRO A 33 6.45 1.74 15.69
C PRO A 33 7.75 1.65 14.90
N ASP A 34 7.86 0.64 14.03
CA ASP A 34 8.99 0.50 13.10
C ASP A 34 8.88 1.50 11.94
N LEU A 35 7.65 1.92 11.63
CA LEU A 35 7.35 2.94 10.64
C LEU A 35 6.92 4.26 11.31
N PRO A 36 7.61 5.38 11.04
CA PRO A 36 7.14 6.70 11.44
C PRO A 36 5.94 7.13 10.58
N ASP A 37 5.06 7.97 11.16
CA ASP A 37 3.85 8.48 10.49
C ASP A 37 4.15 9.05 9.09
N GLU A 38 5.27 9.75 8.92
CA GLU A 38 5.69 10.33 7.63
C GLU A 38 5.89 9.28 6.51
N VAL A 39 6.32 8.07 6.87
CA VAL A 39 6.52 6.97 5.92
C VAL A 39 5.17 6.32 5.63
N TYR A 40 4.33 6.16 6.65
CA TYR A 40 2.96 5.66 6.48
C TYR A 40 2.14 6.58 5.56
N ASP A 41 2.20 7.89 5.77
CA ASP A 41 1.52 8.89 4.96
C ASP A 41 1.97 8.85 3.49
N ARG A 42 3.28 8.67 3.25
CA ARG A 42 3.83 8.52 1.90
C ARG A 42 3.36 7.24 1.21
N LEU A 43 3.44 6.10 1.90
CA LEU A 43 2.95 4.81 1.37
C LEU A 43 1.46 4.86 1.06
N TYR A 44 0.67 5.49 1.93
CA TYR A 44 -0.76 5.65 1.73
C TYR A 44 -1.08 6.54 0.53
N ARG A 45 -0.34 7.65 0.36
CA ARG A 45 -0.46 8.51 -0.83
C ARG A 45 -0.13 7.78 -2.12
N GLU A 46 0.93 6.97 -2.11
CA GLU A 46 1.34 6.21 -3.28
C GLU A 46 0.31 5.14 -3.66
N LEU A 47 -0.29 4.49 -2.66
CA LEU A 47 -1.45 3.59 -2.86
C LEU A 47 -2.61 4.34 -3.52
N GLN A 48 -2.95 5.50 -2.98
CA GLN A 48 -4.07 6.30 -3.43
C GLN A 48 -3.86 6.84 -4.85
N ASP A 49 -2.63 7.23 -5.19
CA ASP A 49 -2.26 7.67 -6.55
C ASP A 49 -2.42 6.53 -7.56
N LEU A 50 -2.04 5.30 -7.18
CA LEU A 50 -2.25 4.11 -8.00
C LEU A 50 -3.73 3.77 -8.17
N GLU A 51 -4.54 3.87 -7.11
CA GLU A 51 -6.00 3.68 -7.19
C GLU A 51 -6.68 4.77 -8.04
N VAL A 52 -6.19 6.02 -7.99
CA VAL A 52 -6.69 7.13 -8.80
C VAL A 52 -6.28 6.99 -10.27
N ALA A 53 -5.05 6.56 -10.54
CA ALA A 53 -4.54 6.31 -11.88
C ALA A 53 -5.23 5.10 -12.53
N HIS A 54 -5.69 4.14 -11.72
CA HIS A 54 -6.33 2.91 -12.15
C HIS A 54 -7.67 2.69 -11.42
N PRO A 55 -8.71 3.49 -11.71
CA PRO A 55 -10.03 3.39 -11.06
C PRO A 55 -10.82 2.12 -11.42
N GLU A 56 -10.24 1.27 -12.26
CA GLU A 56 -10.78 0.00 -12.76
C GLU A 56 -10.21 -1.23 -12.03
N LEU A 57 -9.39 -1.00 -10.99
CA LEU A 57 -8.87 -2.02 -10.06
C LEU A 57 -9.89 -2.47 -9.00
#